data_AF-A0A1U7J707-F1
#
_entry.id   AF-A0A1U7J707-F1
#
_cell.length_a   1.000
_cell.length_b   1.000
_cell.length_c   1.000
_cell.angle_alpha   90.00
_cell.angle_beta   90.00
_cell.angle_gamma   90.00
#
_symmetry.space_group_name_H-M   'P 1'
#
loop_
_entity.id
_entity.type
_entity.pdbx_description
1 polymer ?
#
loop_
_entity_poly.entity_id
_entity_poly.type
_entity_poly.pdbx_seq_one_letter_code
_entity_poly.pdbx_strand_id
1 'polypeptide(L)'
;MSQFPPRIHVLLASQAPVGLVIRRGPSKRVATMLWNRDRDTFHLGQWMKGRIYERRSDISPDGKHVIYFAMNGQWQSESRGAWTAISQVPYLKAIAFLPKGDCWHGGGLWTGKTKYWLNDGYGHTGLSNPSSLQRDTQYQPKGGCGGECLSVYYPRLLRDGWTWVDRIKVRQWQDKDIFEKPIGQGWTLRKIAHAEVGAPVGKGCYWDEHELIGPGSAIAIACPDWEWAELDNKRLVWASAGQLHAAQVCKHGLTKETMLFDFNDMMFEAIEAPY
;
A
#
# COMPACT_ATOMS: atom_id res chain seq x y z
N MET A 1 -19.50 0.94 -20.83
CA MET A 1 -18.96 0.55 -19.51
C MET A 1 -18.25 1.78 -18.95
N SER A 2 -18.56 2.19 -17.73
CA SER A 2 -17.82 3.28 -17.08
C SER A 2 -16.36 2.85 -16.90
N GLN A 3 -15.43 3.61 -17.50
CA GLN A 3 -14.01 3.37 -17.35
C GLN A 3 -13.58 4.02 -16.02
N PHE A 4 -13.21 3.18 -15.04
CA PHE A 4 -12.63 3.68 -13.80
C PHE A 4 -11.12 3.87 -13.97
N PRO A 5 -10.53 4.94 -13.41
CA PRO A 5 -9.09 5.09 -13.34
C PRO A 5 -8.46 3.90 -12.59
N PRO A 6 -7.19 3.55 -12.88
CA PRO A 6 -6.47 2.58 -12.07
C PRO A 6 -6.33 3.10 -10.63
N ARG A 7 -6.37 2.17 -9.68
CA ARG A 7 -6.13 2.43 -8.27
C ARG A 7 -4.63 2.48 -8.02
N ILE A 8 -4.16 3.55 -7.38
CA ILE A 8 -2.75 3.74 -7.07
C ILE A 8 -2.54 3.62 -5.56
N HIS A 9 -1.53 2.83 -5.18
CA HIS A 9 -1.04 2.75 -3.81
C HIS A 9 0.47 2.78 -3.82
N VAL A 10 1.09 3.48 -2.89
CA VAL A 10 2.55 3.62 -2.86
C VAL A 10 3.09 3.15 -1.52
N LEU A 11 4.19 2.39 -1.57
CA LEU A 11 4.98 1.98 -0.42
C LEU A 11 6.28 2.79 -0.42
N LEU A 12 6.56 3.55 0.65
CA LEU A 12 7.76 4.39 0.74
C LEU A 12 8.81 3.71 1.61
N ALA A 13 10.03 3.57 1.08
CA ALA A 13 11.16 3.08 1.86
C ALA A 13 11.57 4.12 2.91
N SER A 14 11.70 3.74 4.17
CA SER A 14 11.97 4.69 5.25
C SER A 14 13.42 5.18 5.31
N GLN A 15 14.37 4.47 4.69
CA GLN A 15 15.82 4.76 4.72
C GLN A 15 16.43 4.89 3.32
N ALA A 16 15.62 5.03 2.27
CA ALA A 16 16.08 5.24 0.91
C ALA A 16 15.06 6.09 0.12
N PRO A 17 15.49 6.87 -0.89
CA PRO A 17 14.61 7.69 -1.73
C PRO A 17 13.85 6.83 -2.77
N VAL A 18 13.31 5.70 -2.33
CA VAL A 18 12.64 4.69 -3.16
C VAL A 18 11.19 4.58 -2.74
N GLY A 19 10.29 4.69 -3.71
CA GLY A 19 8.89 4.31 -3.59
C GLY A 19 8.58 3.15 -4.54
N LEU A 20 7.71 2.23 -4.11
CA LEU A 20 7.10 1.24 -4.98
C LEU A 20 5.65 1.62 -5.22
N VAL A 21 5.34 2.01 -6.45
CA VAL A 21 3.96 2.27 -6.87
C VAL A 21 3.32 0.96 -7.29
N ILE A 22 2.14 0.67 -6.77
CA ILE A 22 1.28 -0.46 -7.15
C ILE A 22 0.07 0.13 -7.88
N ARG A 23 0.00 -0.11 -9.18
CA ARG A 23 -1.06 0.34 -10.09
C ARG A 23 -2.00 -0.82 -10.37
N ARG A 24 -3.25 -0.76 -9.91
CA ARG A 24 -4.25 -1.84 -10.07
C ARG A 24 -5.43 -1.42 -10.93
N GLY A 25 -5.83 -2.28 -11.87
CA GLY A 25 -7.08 -2.09 -12.58
C GLY A 25 -6.97 -1.26 -13.87
N PRO A 26 -8.11 -0.93 -14.51
CA PRO A 26 -9.46 -1.43 -14.16
C PRO A 26 -9.68 -2.92 -14.47
N SER A 27 -8.71 -3.63 -15.05
CA SER A 27 -8.73 -5.09 -15.29
C SER A 27 -8.07 -5.92 -14.17
N LYS A 28 -8.11 -7.26 -14.26
CA LYS A 28 -7.34 -8.19 -13.39
C LYS A 28 -5.83 -8.15 -13.70
N ARG A 29 -5.26 -6.96 -13.71
CA ARG A 29 -3.84 -6.70 -14.01
C ARG A 29 -3.33 -5.66 -13.02
N VAL A 30 -2.11 -5.90 -12.55
CA VAL A 30 -1.37 -4.99 -11.69
C VAL A 30 -0.03 -4.69 -12.35
N ALA A 31 0.45 -3.46 -12.21
CA ALA A 31 1.81 -3.08 -12.52
C ALA A 31 2.50 -2.56 -11.26
N THR A 32 3.79 -2.81 -11.14
CA THR A 32 4.65 -2.13 -10.18
C THR A 32 5.59 -1.17 -10.88
N MET A 33 5.87 -0.04 -10.25
CA MET A 33 6.84 0.94 -10.75
C MET A 33 7.77 1.39 -9.62
N LEU A 34 9.05 1.55 -9.96
CA LEU A 34 10.01 2.24 -9.13
C LEU A 34 9.75 3.74 -9.24
N TRP A 35 9.54 4.40 -8.10
CA TRP A 35 9.59 5.85 -7.98
C TRP A 35 10.89 6.24 -7.27
N ASN A 36 11.77 6.96 -7.99
CA ASN A 36 12.90 7.64 -7.38
C ASN A 36 12.42 8.99 -6.84
N ARG A 37 12.40 9.13 -5.51
CA ARG A 37 11.81 10.28 -4.80
C ARG A 37 12.71 11.52 -4.80
N ASP A 38 13.99 11.38 -5.11
CA ASP A 38 14.91 12.53 -5.21
C ASP A 38 14.72 13.28 -6.53
N ARG A 39 14.41 12.56 -7.61
CA ARG A 39 14.31 13.10 -8.98
C ARG A 39 12.90 13.08 -9.54
N ASP A 40 11.94 12.50 -8.82
CA ASP A 40 10.58 12.22 -9.30
C ASP A 40 10.54 11.52 -10.65
N THR A 41 11.40 10.51 -10.79
CA THR A 41 11.44 9.66 -11.99
C THR A 41 10.81 8.31 -11.71
N PHE A 42 10.12 7.78 -12.72
CA PHE A 42 9.35 6.55 -12.62
C PHE A 42 9.85 5.54 -13.64
N HIS A 43 10.10 4.30 -13.19
CA HIS A 43 10.52 3.21 -14.05
C HIS A 43 9.58 2.03 -13.87
N LEU A 44 9.06 1.50 -14.98
CA LEU A 44 8.22 0.30 -14.96
C LEU A 44 9.03 -0.90 -14.46
N GLY A 45 8.46 -1.62 -13.48
CA GLY A 45 9.04 -2.85 -12.94
C GLY A 45 8.49 -4.07 -13.62
N GLN A 46 7.33 -4.55 -13.18
CA GLN A 46 6.73 -5.74 -13.76
C GLN A 46 5.20 -5.68 -13.76
N TRP A 47 4.61 -6.33 -14.76
CA TRP A 47 3.19 -6.60 -14.79
C TRP A 47 2.86 -8.00 -14.29
N MET A 48 1.71 -8.13 -13.61
CA MET A 48 1.16 -9.41 -13.20
C MET A 48 -0.33 -9.48 -13.57
N LYS A 49 -0.74 -10.62 -14.13
CA LYS A 49 -2.15 -10.97 -14.31
C LYS A 49 -2.69 -11.52 -12.99
N GLY A 50 -3.55 -10.74 -12.33
CA GLY A 50 -4.05 -11.05 -10.99
C GLY A 50 -4.30 -9.79 -10.18
N ARG A 51 -4.19 -9.92 -8.86
CA ARG A 51 -4.34 -8.85 -7.88
C ARG A 51 -3.17 -8.89 -6.90
N ILE A 52 -2.63 -7.73 -6.57
CA ILE A 52 -1.88 -7.52 -5.33
C ILE A 52 -2.82 -6.88 -4.32
N TYR A 53 -2.77 -7.33 -3.07
CA TYR A 53 -3.42 -6.69 -1.94
C TYR A 53 -2.43 -5.71 -1.33
N GLU A 54 -2.49 -4.47 -1.81
CA GLU A 54 -1.60 -3.36 -1.46
C GLU A 54 -1.53 -3.09 0.06
N ARG A 55 -2.66 -3.30 0.75
CA ARG A 55 -2.80 -3.18 2.21
C ARG A 55 -2.15 -4.32 3.00
N ARG A 56 -1.76 -5.39 2.34
CA ARG A 56 -1.04 -6.55 2.89
C ARG A 56 0.39 -6.64 2.34
N SER A 57 0.90 -5.55 1.79
CA SER A 57 2.24 -5.49 1.20
C SER A 57 3.13 -4.54 2.00
N ASP A 58 4.44 -4.60 1.84
CA ASP A 58 5.36 -3.67 2.49
C ASP A 58 6.72 -3.64 1.78
N ILE A 59 7.42 -2.52 1.87
CA ILE A 59 8.74 -2.31 1.26
C ILE A 59 9.82 -2.30 2.34
N SER A 60 10.98 -2.88 2.06
CA SER A 60 12.08 -2.91 3.02
C SER A 60 12.57 -1.49 3.30
N PRO A 61 13.10 -1.19 4.49
CA PRO A 61 13.59 0.15 4.84
C PRO A 61 14.60 0.71 3.83
N ASP A 62 15.45 -0.14 3.24
CA ASP A 62 16.43 0.25 2.23
C ASP A 62 15.89 0.26 0.79
N GLY A 63 14.60 -0.04 0.59
CA GLY A 63 13.92 0.02 -0.70
C GLY A 63 14.29 -1.09 -1.67
N LYS A 64 15.02 -2.12 -1.23
CA LYS A 64 15.51 -3.19 -2.11
C LYS A 64 14.52 -4.33 -2.31
N HIS A 65 13.66 -4.59 -1.33
CA HIS A 65 12.76 -5.72 -1.34
C HIS A 65 11.32 -5.29 -1.08
N VAL A 66 10.37 -6.05 -1.62
CA VAL A 66 8.95 -5.92 -1.32
C VAL A 66 8.43 -7.27 -0.86
N ILE A 67 7.64 -7.28 0.21
CA ILE A 67 6.78 -8.41 0.57
C ILE A 67 5.36 -8.05 0.14
N TYR A 68 4.66 -8.95 -0.53
CA TYR A 68 3.31 -8.69 -1.01
C TYR A 68 2.44 -9.94 -0.98
N PHE A 69 1.14 -9.72 -0.80
CA PHE A 69 0.12 -10.76 -0.95
C PHE A 69 -0.56 -10.63 -2.30
N ALA A 70 -0.67 -11.72 -3.03
CA ALA A 70 -1.24 -11.74 -4.38
C ALA A 70 -2.23 -12.89 -4.59
N MET A 71 -3.11 -12.72 -5.57
CA MET A 71 -4.14 -13.69 -5.95
C MET A 71 -4.38 -13.66 -7.46
N ASN A 72 -4.45 -14.84 -8.06
CA ASN A 72 -4.80 -15.03 -9.47
C ASN A 72 -5.97 -16.02 -9.67
N GLY A 73 -6.41 -16.71 -8.60
CA GLY A 73 -7.53 -17.66 -8.65
C GLY A 73 -7.23 -18.98 -9.37
N GLN A 74 -5.97 -19.25 -9.70
CA GLN A 74 -5.54 -20.53 -10.29
C GLN A 74 -5.28 -21.55 -9.18
N TRP A 75 -6.35 -22.07 -8.57
CA TRP A 75 -6.29 -22.91 -7.37
C TRP A 75 -5.52 -24.23 -7.55
N GLN A 76 -5.43 -24.75 -8.78
CA GLN A 76 -4.70 -25.99 -9.11
C GLN A 76 -3.22 -25.76 -9.47
N SER A 77 -2.77 -24.50 -9.49
CA SER A 77 -1.37 -24.16 -9.79
C SER A 77 -0.50 -24.21 -8.52
N GLU A 78 0.82 -24.09 -8.69
CA GLU A 78 1.78 -23.99 -7.59
C GLU A 78 1.41 -22.89 -6.59
N SER A 79 0.84 -21.77 -7.05
CA SER A 79 0.44 -20.66 -6.20
C SER A 79 -0.79 -20.97 -5.34
N ARG A 80 -1.50 -22.07 -5.63
CA ARG A 80 -2.80 -22.41 -5.04
C ARG A 80 -3.77 -21.23 -5.07
N GLY A 81 -3.75 -20.46 -6.15
CA GLY A 81 -4.63 -19.32 -6.40
C GLY A 81 -4.31 -18.04 -5.61
N ALA A 82 -3.65 -18.12 -4.46
CA ALA A 82 -3.27 -16.98 -3.61
C ALA A 82 -1.98 -17.28 -2.82
N TRP A 83 -1.09 -16.29 -2.69
CA TRP A 83 0.25 -16.47 -2.12
C TRP A 83 0.82 -15.19 -1.51
N THR A 84 1.76 -15.35 -0.58
CA THR A 84 2.69 -14.29 -0.18
C THR A 84 4.01 -14.48 -0.93
N ALA A 85 4.60 -13.41 -1.43
CA ALA A 85 5.92 -13.47 -2.05
C ALA A 85 6.80 -12.32 -1.56
N ILE A 86 8.11 -12.54 -1.63
CA ILE A 86 9.12 -11.49 -1.53
C ILE A 86 9.83 -11.39 -2.87
N SER A 87 10.06 -10.18 -3.38
CA SER A 87 10.78 -9.91 -4.62
C SER A 87 11.73 -8.71 -4.47
N GLN A 88 12.60 -8.50 -5.46
CA GLN A 88 13.43 -7.30 -5.52
C GLN A 88 12.63 -6.16 -6.16
N VAL A 89 12.69 -4.97 -5.57
CA VAL A 89 12.02 -3.76 -6.09
C VAL A 89 12.68 -3.34 -7.41
N PRO A 90 11.90 -2.97 -8.46
CA PRO A 90 10.44 -2.88 -8.53
C PRO A 90 9.73 -4.12 -9.11
N TYR A 91 10.39 -5.26 -9.23
CA TYR A 91 9.86 -6.46 -9.90
C TYR A 91 9.00 -7.32 -8.98
N LEU A 92 8.24 -8.24 -9.58
CA LEU A 92 7.34 -9.19 -8.90
C LEU A 92 7.82 -10.65 -9.03
N LYS A 93 9.01 -10.89 -9.60
CA LYS A 93 9.60 -12.24 -9.62
C LYS A 93 9.99 -12.62 -8.20
N ALA A 94 9.34 -13.64 -7.68
CA ALA A 94 9.53 -14.10 -6.31
C ALA A 94 10.95 -14.64 -6.09
N ILE A 95 11.65 -14.10 -5.09
CA ILE A 95 12.85 -14.70 -4.49
C ILE A 95 12.49 -15.55 -3.27
N ALA A 96 11.34 -15.25 -2.63
CA ALA A 96 10.69 -16.12 -1.68
C ALA A 96 9.23 -16.28 -2.06
N PHE A 97 8.70 -17.50 -1.95
CA PHE A 97 7.36 -17.84 -2.41
C PHE A 97 6.63 -18.72 -1.39
N LEU A 98 5.44 -18.28 -0.99
CA LEU A 98 4.61 -18.90 0.03
C LEU A 98 3.18 -19.08 -0.48
N PRO A 99 2.87 -20.19 -1.16
CA PRO A 99 1.51 -20.57 -1.51
C PRO A 99 0.59 -20.62 -0.30
N LYS A 100 -0.65 -20.15 -0.47
CA LYS A 100 -1.63 -20.09 0.63
C LYS A 100 -2.87 -20.93 0.42
N GLY A 101 -3.52 -20.86 -0.74
CA GLY A 101 -4.77 -21.60 -0.99
C GLY A 101 -6.06 -20.85 -0.67
N ASP A 102 -5.95 -19.66 -0.06
CA ASP A 102 -7.09 -18.82 0.32
C ASP A 102 -6.66 -17.36 0.54
N CYS A 103 -7.61 -16.48 0.83
CA CYS A 103 -7.38 -15.05 1.07
C CYS A 103 -7.42 -14.64 2.56
N TRP A 104 -7.27 -15.57 3.51
CA TRP A 104 -7.30 -15.31 4.96
C TRP A 104 -5.90 -15.19 5.55
N HIS A 105 -5.43 -14.00 5.92
CA HIS A 105 -4.04 -13.64 6.25
C HIS A 105 -3.19 -13.44 4.99
N GLY A 106 -1.88 -13.71 5.07
CA GLY A 106 -0.94 -13.42 3.99
C GLY A 106 -0.47 -11.98 3.98
N GLY A 107 0.64 -11.76 3.27
CA GLY A 107 1.40 -10.53 3.33
C GLY A 107 2.33 -10.48 4.54
N GLY A 108 2.86 -9.29 4.82
CA GLY A 108 3.75 -9.11 5.95
C GLY A 108 4.33 -7.71 6.04
N LEU A 109 5.28 -7.55 6.95
CA LEU A 109 5.94 -6.28 7.27
C LEU A 109 7.44 -6.49 7.34
N TRP A 110 8.21 -5.51 6.92
CA TRP A 110 9.63 -5.47 7.17
C TRP A 110 9.90 -4.96 8.58
N THR A 111 10.68 -5.73 9.35
CA THR A 111 11.17 -5.38 10.69
C THR A 111 12.64 -4.94 10.67
N GLY A 112 13.29 -5.08 9.50
CA GLY A 112 14.62 -4.56 9.19
C GLY A 112 14.90 -4.66 7.69
N LYS A 113 16.13 -4.33 7.25
CA LYS A 113 16.51 -4.37 5.82
C LYS A 113 16.42 -5.77 5.20
N THR A 114 16.68 -6.79 6.01
CA THR A 114 16.65 -8.21 5.62
C THR A 114 15.79 -9.07 6.55
N LYS A 115 15.05 -8.43 7.47
CA LYS A 115 14.18 -9.10 8.44
C LYS A 115 12.73 -8.75 8.18
N TYR A 116 11.85 -9.76 8.18
CA TYR A 116 10.44 -9.56 7.90
C TYR A 116 9.54 -10.40 8.81
N TRP A 117 8.40 -9.85 9.18
CA TRP A 117 7.31 -10.55 9.80
C TRP A 117 6.31 -11.01 8.73
N LEU A 118 5.88 -12.27 8.82
CA LEU A 118 4.87 -12.87 7.93
C LEU A 118 3.53 -12.92 8.66
N ASN A 119 2.48 -12.41 8.04
CA ASN A 119 1.12 -12.56 8.51
C ASN A 119 0.61 -13.99 8.21
N ASP A 120 1.10 -14.94 8.99
CA ASP A 120 1.03 -16.37 8.65
C ASP A 120 -0.33 -17.00 9.03
N GLY A 121 -0.99 -16.48 10.07
CA GLY A 121 -2.24 -17.06 10.57
C GLY A 121 -2.07 -18.53 10.95
N TYR A 122 -2.83 -19.41 10.30
CA TYR A 122 -2.73 -20.88 10.44
C TYR A 122 -1.68 -21.52 9.51
N GLY A 123 -0.83 -20.72 8.87
CA GLY A 123 0.29 -21.19 8.07
C GLY A 123 0.12 -21.02 6.56
N HIS A 124 1.25 -20.78 5.88
CA HIS A 124 1.40 -20.96 4.44
C HIS A 124 1.98 -22.35 4.12
N THR A 125 1.71 -22.88 2.93
CA THR A 125 2.30 -24.14 2.50
C THR A 125 3.63 -23.89 1.80
N GLY A 126 4.71 -24.46 2.32
CA GLY A 126 6.03 -24.36 1.71
C GLY A 126 6.64 -22.96 1.91
N LEU A 127 7.88 -22.94 2.38
CA LEU A 127 8.67 -21.73 2.51
C LEU A 127 9.96 -21.96 1.74
N SER A 128 10.01 -21.47 0.50
CA SER A 128 11.30 -21.27 -0.16
C SER A 128 11.75 -19.85 0.20
N ASN A 129 12.80 -19.75 1.00
CA ASN A 129 13.39 -18.47 1.41
C ASN A 129 14.87 -18.44 1.03
N PRO A 130 15.37 -17.32 0.49
CA PRO A 130 16.80 -17.13 0.32
C PRO A 130 17.46 -16.97 1.69
N SER A 131 18.67 -17.51 1.86
CA SER A 131 19.44 -17.43 3.12
C SER A 131 19.75 -15.99 3.57
N SER A 132 19.67 -15.02 2.64
CA SER A 132 19.87 -13.59 2.90
C SER A 132 18.71 -12.91 3.60
N LEU A 133 17.53 -13.54 3.69
CA LEU A 133 16.33 -13.00 4.32
C LEU A 133 15.94 -13.83 5.53
N GLN A 134 15.67 -13.15 6.64
CA GLN A 134 15.33 -13.79 7.90
C GLN A 134 13.90 -13.46 8.32
N ARG A 135 13.11 -14.49 8.59
CA ARG A 135 11.79 -14.32 9.20
C ARG A 135 11.95 -13.93 10.67
N ASP A 136 11.31 -12.85 11.07
CA ASP A 136 11.22 -12.36 12.44
C ASP A 136 9.99 -12.98 13.12
N THR A 137 10.21 -14.06 13.87
CA THR A 137 9.15 -14.79 14.57
C THR A 137 8.78 -14.20 15.93
N GLN A 138 9.58 -13.24 16.42
CA GLN A 138 9.37 -12.59 17.72
C GLN A 138 8.61 -11.28 17.57
N TYR A 139 8.60 -10.67 16.39
CA TYR A 139 7.85 -9.45 16.14
C TYR A 139 6.34 -9.66 16.30
N GLN A 140 5.73 -8.82 17.15
CA GLN A 140 4.29 -8.78 17.41
C GLN A 140 3.75 -7.43 16.90
N PRO A 141 3.07 -7.39 15.74
CA PRO A 141 2.53 -6.15 15.21
C PRO A 141 1.46 -5.56 16.14
N LYS A 142 1.61 -4.29 16.51
CA LYS A 142 0.62 -3.57 17.31
C LYS A 142 -0.46 -2.95 16.42
N GLY A 143 -1.69 -2.89 16.92
CA GLY A 143 -2.81 -2.24 16.24
C GLY A 143 -3.47 -3.03 15.10
N GLY A 144 -3.01 -4.26 14.83
CA GLY A 144 -3.65 -5.14 13.85
C GLY A 144 -5.05 -5.59 14.29
N CYS A 145 -5.96 -5.73 13.34
CA CYS A 145 -7.33 -6.21 13.58
C CYS A 145 -7.72 -7.31 12.58
N GLY A 146 -8.41 -8.35 13.06
CA GLY A 146 -8.83 -9.48 12.22
C GLY A 146 -7.68 -10.25 11.57
N GLY A 147 -8.01 -11.06 10.56
CA GLY A 147 -7.04 -11.86 9.80
C GLY A 147 -6.79 -11.35 8.39
N GLU A 148 -7.25 -10.15 8.01
CA GLU A 148 -7.22 -9.70 6.61
C GLU A 148 -6.36 -8.43 6.43
N CYS A 149 -6.84 -7.45 5.66
CA CYS A 149 -6.08 -6.24 5.34
C CYS A 149 -5.65 -5.46 6.58
N LEU A 150 -6.52 -5.36 7.59
CA LEU A 150 -6.26 -4.55 8.78
C LEU A 150 -5.14 -5.11 9.66
N SER A 151 -4.89 -6.42 9.60
CA SER A 151 -3.83 -7.11 10.35
C SER A 151 -2.42 -6.73 9.90
N VAL A 152 -2.26 -6.19 8.68
CA VAL A 152 -0.99 -5.72 8.13
C VAL A 152 -1.01 -4.20 7.96
N TYR A 153 -2.12 -3.65 7.46
CA TYR A 153 -2.23 -2.24 7.10
C TYR A 153 -2.08 -1.31 8.31
N TYR A 154 -2.78 -1.59 9.41
CA TYR A 154 -2.75 -0.70 10.59
C TYR A 154 -1.39 -0.72 11.29
N PRO A 155 -0.76 -1.88 11.57
CA PRO A 155 0.59 -1.89 12.09
C PRO A 155 1.59 -1.15 11.20
N ARG A 156 1.45 -1.24 9.87
CA ARG A 156 2.28 -0.48 8.91
C ARG A 156 2.07 1.02 9.06
N LEU A 157 0.82 1.50 9.10
CA LEU A 157 0.51 2.92 9.33
C LEU A 157 1.14 3.42 10.64
N LEU A 158 0.96 2.67 11.74
CA LEU A 158 1.54 3.02 13.04
C LEU A 158 3.07 3.08 13.01
N ARG A 159 3.72 2.10 12.36
CA ARG A 159 5.18 2.10 12.13
C ARG A 159 5.61 3.33 11.34
N ASP A 160 4.83 3.72 10.34
CA ASP A 160 5.14 4.81 9.41
C ASP A 160 4.73 6.19 9.97
N GLY A 161 4.49 6.29 11.28
CA GLY A 161 4.30 7.56 11.98
C GLY A 161 2.87 8.09 11.98
N TRP A 162 1.89 7.27 11.60
CA TRP A 162 0.49 7.59 11.81
C TRP A 162 0.07 7.26 13.25
N THR A 163 -0.86 8.03 13.79
CA THR A 163 -1.49 7.78 15.08
C THR A 163 -2.93 7.34 14.84
N TRP A 164 -3.34 6.22 15.42
CA TRP A 164 -4.74 5.83 15.45
C TRP A 164 -5.47 6.66 16.51
N VAL A 165 -6.40 7.51 16.09
CA VAL A 165 -7.08 8.46 16.98
C VAL A 165 -8.48 8.01 17.39
N ASP A 166 -9.21 7.30 16.52
CA ASP A 166 -10.58 6.88 16.82
C ASP A 166 -11.06 5.68 15.99
N ARG A 167 -12.10 5.01 16.48
CA ARG A 167 -12.88 4.00 15.76
C ARG A 167 -14.37 4.33 15.86
N ILE A 168 -14.98 4.54 14.71
CA ILE A 168 -16.40 4.85 14.58
C ILE A 168 -17.11 3.64 13.99
N LYS A 169 -17.98 3.01 14.78
CA LYS A 169 -18.92 1.98 14.29
C LYS A 169 -20.12 2.68 13.67
N VAL A 170 -20.24 2.64 12.35
CA VAL A 170 -21.35 3.29 11.64
C VAL A 170 -22.61 2.43 11.74
N ARG A 171 -22.49 1.15 11.40
CA ARG A 171 -23.52 0.12 11.54
C ARG A 171 -22.87 -1.27 11.47
N GLN A 172 -23.69 -2.32 11.53
CA GLN A 172 -23.19 -3.68 11.39
C GLN A 172 -22.40 -3.83 10.08
N TRP A 173 -21.18 -4.37 10.16
CA TRP A 173 -20.27 -4.56 9.03
C TRP A 173 -19.84 -3.28 8.32
N GLN A 174 -19.87 -2.13 9.01
CA GLN A 174 -19.37 -0.86 8.51
C GLN A 174 -18.67 -0.08 9.63
N ASP A 175 -17.35 -0.12 9.59
CA ASP A 175 -16.48 0.56 10.54
C ASP A 175 -15.61 1.60 9.82
N LYS A 176 -15.30 2.68 10.53
CA LYS A 176 -14.31 3.69 10.12
C LYS A 176 -13.25 3.80 11.20
N ASP A 177 -11.99 3.68 10.82
CA ASP A 177 -10.84 3.92 11.69
C ASP A 177 -10.13 5.19 11.25
N ILE A 178 -9.88 6.09 12.20
CA ILE A 178 -9.32 7.41 11.92
C ILE A 178 -7.84 7.42 12.30
N PHE A 179 -6.99 7.77 11.35
CA PHE A 179 -5.56 7.92 11.55
C PHE A 179 -5.14 9.35 11.26
N GLU A 180 -4.24 9.90 12.06
CA GLU A 180 -3.72 11.25 11.87
C GLU A 180 -2.19 11.26 11.84
N LYS A 181 -1.64 12.14 11.01
CA LYS A 181 -0.20 12.35 10.88
C LYS A 181 0.12 13.84 10.73
N PRO A 182 0.99 14.41 11.56
CA PRO A 182 1.49 15.77 11.35
C PRO A 182 2.26 15.86 10.03
N ILE A 183 1.94 16.84 9.19
CA ILE A 183 2.59 17.05 7.88
C ILE A 183 3.41 18.35 7.81
N GLY A 184 3.59 19.02 8.96
CA GLY A 184 4.40 20.23 9.10
C GLY A 184 3.57 21.52 9.07
N GLN A 185 4.18 22.63 9.51
CA GLN A 185 3.53 23.96 9.56
C GLN A 185 2.21 23.98 10.36
N GLY A 186 2.04 23.05 11.32
CA GLY A 186 0.83 22.89 12.11
C GLY A 186 -0.34 22.23 11.38
N TRP A 187 -0.11 21.68 10.18
CA TRP A 187 -1.09 20.89 9.45
C TRP A 187 -1.04 19.42 9.84
N THR A 188 -2.22 18.80 9.83
CA THR A 188 -2.41 17.35 10.03
C THR A 188 -3.10 16.76 8.80
N LEU A 189 -2.54 15.66 8.29
CA LEU A 189 -3.21 14.79 7.34
C LEU A 189 -4.00 13.75 8.13
N ARG A 190 -5.30 13.68 7.88
CA ARG A 190 -6.18 12.64 8.41
C ARG A 190 -6.50 11.65 7.32
N LYS A 191 -6.46 10.36 7.67
CA LYS A 191 -6.90 9.24 6.87
C LYS A 191 -8.11 8.59 7.55
N ILE A 192 -9.15 8.37 6.77
CA ILE A 192 -10.36 7.65 7.19
C ILE A 192 -10.31 6.29 6.49
N ALA A 193 -9.95 5.24 7.23
CA ALA A 193 -9.90 3.88 6.72
C ALA A 193 -11.27 3.22 6.91
N HIS A 194 -11.92 2.88 5.81
CA HIS A 194 -13.24 2.23 5.79
C HIS A 194 -13.08 0.72 5.69
N ALA A 195 -13.85 0.00 6.50
CA ALA A 195 -14.05 -1.44 6.40
C ALA A 195 -15.55 -1.71 6.31
N GLU A 196 -16.04 -2.04 5.11
CA GLU A 196 -17.48 -2.18 4.89
C GLU A 196 -17.89 -3.24 3.86
N VAL A 197 -19.03 -3.88 4.11
CA VAL A 197 -19.73 -4.71 3.12
C VAL A 197 -20.64 -3.84 2.28
N GLY A 198 -20.57 -3.97 0.96
CA GLY A 198 -21.36 -3.13 0.04
C GLY A 198 -20.76 -1.74 -0.17
N ALA A 199 -19.43 -1.64 -0.22
CA ALA A 199 -18.70 -0.39 -0.46
C ALA A 199 -19.19 0.35 -1.73
N PRO A 200 -19.01 1.69 -1.79
CA PRO A 200 -19.36 2.49 -2.95
C PRO A 200 -18.81 1.95 -4.26
N VAL A 201 -19.49 2.26 -5.37
CA VAL A 201 -19.11 1.80 -6.71
C VAL A 201 -17.65 2.16 -7.00
N GLY A 202 -16.87 1.15 -7.42
CA GLY A 202 -15.45 1.30 -7.72
C GLY A 202 -14.50 1.18 -6.52
N LYS A 203 -15.02 0.99 -5.30
CA LYS A 203 -14.24 0.70 -4.08
C LYS A 203 -14.35 -0.78 -3.71
N GLY A 204 -13.33 -1.29 -3.01
CA GLY A 204 -13.39 -2.62 -2.38
C GLY A 204 -13.93 -2.51 -0.95
N CYS A 205 -14.08 -3.63 -0.26
CA CYS A 205 -14.50 -3.64 1.15
C CYS A 205 -13.56 -2.89 2.09
N TYR A 206 -12.32 -2.64 1.67
CA TYR A 206 -11.36 -1.76 2.35
C TYR A 206 -10.94 -0.64 1.41
N TRP A 207 -11.12 0.61 1.84
CA TRP A 207 -10.76 1.81 1.08
C TRP A 207 -10.49 2.99 2.01
N ASP A 208 -9.85 4.05 1.50
CA ASP A 208 -9.52 5.24 2.29
C ASP A 208 -10.13 6.50 1.67
N GLU A 209 -10.37 7.48 2.54
CA GLU A 209 -10.52 8.90 2.26
C GLU A 209 -9.49 9.69 3.05
N HIS A 210 -9.29 10.95 2.68
CA HIS A 210 -8.37 11.83 3.38
C HIS A 210 -8.98 13.20 3.65
N GLU A 211 -8.47 13.86 4.68
CA GLU A 211 -8.79 15.24 5.02
C GLU A 211 -7.51 15.98 5.43
N LEU A 212 -7.52 17.29 5.23
CA LEU A 212 -6.47 18.19 5.72
C LEU A 212 -7.02 19.08 6.83
N ILE A 213 -6.31 19.13 7.95
CA ILE A 213 -6.68 19.93 9.10
C ILE A 213 -5.61 21.01 9.28
N GLY A 214 -6.03 22.26 9.12
CA GLY A 214 -5.15 23.42 9.25
C GLY A 214 -4.82 23.77 10.71
N PRO A 215 -3.74 24.53 10.94
CA PRO A 215 -3.35 24.96 12.28
C PRO A 215 -4.44 25.81 12.94
N GLY A 216 -4.95 25.34 14.08
CA GLY A 216 -6.02 26.04 14.83
C GLY A 216 -7.39 26.02 14.16
N SER A 217 -7.55 25.28 13.06
CA SER A 217 -8.86 25.08 12.41
C SER A 217 -9.56 23.88 13.01
N ALA A 218 -10.83 24.06 13.39
CA ALA A 218 -11.72 22.93 13.68
C ALA A 218 -12.35 22.32 12.41
N ILE A 219 -12.28 23.04 11.29
CA ILE A 219 -12.85 22.60 10.01
C ILE A 219 -11.79 21.87 9.20
N ALA A 220 -12.10 20.62 8.85
CA ALA A 220 -11.28 19.80 7.97
C ALA A 220 -11.63 20.09 6.51
N ILE A 221 -10.62 20.15 5.64
CA ILE A 221 -10.76 20.21 4.19
C ILE A 221 -10.87 18.77 3.70
N ALA A 222 -12.04 18.38 3.20
CA ALA A 222 -12.27 17.04 2.69
C ALA A 222 -11.52 16.83 1.35
N CYS A 223 -10.87 15.68 1.23
CA CYS A 223 -10.20 15.22 0.02
C CYS A 223 -10.70 13.80 -0.34
N PRO A 224 -11.99 13.63 -0.66
CA PRO A 224 -12.62 12.31 -0.79
C PRO A 224 -12.09 11.49 -1.98
N ASP A 225 -11.56 12.17 -3.00
CA ASP A 225 -11.00 11.52 -4.18
C ASP A 225 -9.57 11.00 -3.98
N TRP A 226 -8.95 11.33 -2.85
CA TRP A 226 -7.61 10.86 -2.51
C TRP A 226 -7.68 9.42 -2.01
N GLU A 227 -7.35 8.48 -2.87
CA GLU A 227 -7.36 7.04 -2.55
C GLU A 227 -6.13 6.60 -1.75
N TRP A 228 -5.07 7.41 -1.78
CA TRP A 228 -3.85 7.26 -1.00
C TRP A 228 -3.22 8.64 -0.81
N ALA A 229 -2.70 8.94 0.38
CA ALA A 229 -1.90 10.13 0.64
C ALA A 229 -0.89 9.87 1.76
N GLU A 230 0.27 10.53 1.68
CA GLU A 230 1.38 10.37 2.63
C GLU A 230 2.30 11.61 2.61
N LEU A 231 3.04 11.80 3.70
CA LEU A 231 4.15 12.76 3.76
C LEU A 231 5.43 12.14 3.16
N ASP A 232 5.91 12.73 2.08
CA ASP A 232 7.22 12.43 1.50
C ASP A 232 8.21 13.54 1.88
N ASN A 233 9.06 13.28 2.87
CA ASN A 233 9.95 14.28 3.48
C ASN A 233 9.19 15.51 4.00
N LYS A 234 9.20 16.62 3.25
CA LYS A 234 8.55 17.91 3.61
C LYS A 234 7.38 18.26 2.70
N ARG A 235 7.04 17.39 1.75
CA ARG A 235 5.94 17.60 0.82
C ARG A 235 4.87 16.54 1.04
N LEU A 236 3.63 16.95 0.80
CA LEU A 236 2.50 16.04 0.76
C LEU A 236 2.43 15.42 -0.62
N VAL A 237 2.19 14.11 -0.69
CA VAL A 237 1.93 13.38 -1.93
C VAL A 237 0.62 12.61 -1.82
N TRP A 238 -0.13 12.54 -2.91
CA TRP A 238 -1.41 11.83 -2.94
C TRP A 238 -1.70 11.25 -4.31
N ALA A 239 -2.51 10.19 -4.31
CA ALA A 239 -3.06 9.61 -5.51
C ALA A 239 -4.54 9.96 -5.65
N SER A 240 -4.92 10.41 -6.84
CA SER A 240 -6.30 10.70 -7.22
C SER A 240 -6.48 10.41 -8.70
N ALA A 241 -7.62 9.83 -9.08
CA ALA A 241 -7.98 9.58 -10.48
C ALA A 241 -6.88 8.88 -11.33
N GLY A 242 -6.14 7.94 -10.75
CA GLY A 242 -5.08 7.22 -11.48
C GLY A 242 -3.81 8.03 -11.71
N GLN A 243 -3.64 9.15 -11.00
CA GLN A 243 -2.47 10.03 -11.06
C GLN A 243 -1.84 10.16 -9.67
N LEU A 244 -0.53 10.42 -9.63
CA LEU A 244 0.21 10.74 -8.40
C LEU A 244 0.60 12.22 -8.45
N HIS A 245 0.31 12.95 -7.37
CA HIS A 245 0.53 14.38 -7.24
C HIS A 245 1.39 14.69 -6.01
N ALA A 246 1.92 15.91 -5.99
CA ALA A 246 2.67 16.45 -4.86
C ALA A 246 2.40 17.94 -4.66
N ALA A 247 2.48 18.41 -3.40
CA ALA A 247 2.46 19.82 -3.06
C ALA A 247 3.31 20.10 -1.82
N GLN A 248 3.82 21.33 -1.72
CA GLN A 248 4.53 21.82 -0.54
C GLN A 248 3.53 22.21 0.55
N VAL A 249 3.79 21.79 1.79
CA VAL A 249 2.99 22.18 2.95
C VAL A 249 3.50 23.52 3.48
N CYS A 250 2.68 24.56 3.37
CA CYS A 250 2.96 25.90 3.87
C CYS A 250 2.00 26.29 4.99
N LYS A 251 2.32 27.35 5.75
CA LYS A 251 1.48 27.85 6.84
C LYS A 251 0.01 28.09 6.43
N HIS A 252 -0.20 28.55 5.20
CA HIS A 252 -1.52 28.90 4.65
C HIS A 252 -2.15 27.81 3.79
N GLY A 253 -1.59 26.60 3.75
CA GLY A 253 -2.11 25.48 2.97
C GLY A 253 -1.10 24.89 2.01
N LEU A 254 -1.59 24.14 1.03
CA LEU A 254 -0.79 23.51 0.00
C LEU A 254 -0.42 24.51 -1.10
N THR A 255 0.82 24.45 -1.57
CA THR A 255 1.31 25.27 -2.69
C THR A 255 2.16 24.46 -3.64
N LYS A 256 2.40 24.98 -4.85
CA LYS A 256 3.21 24.33 -5.89
C LYS A 256 2.73 22.90 -6.17
N GLU A 257 1.43 22.76 -6.34
CA GLU A 257 0.84 21.49 -6.75
C GLU A 257 1.38 21.08 -8.12
N THR A 258 1.84 19.84 -8.22
CA THR A 258 2.35 19.25 -9.45
C THR A 258 1.87 17.83 -9.58
N MET A 259 1.55 17.42 -10.80
CA MET A 259 1.42 16.01 -11.15
C MET A 259 2.82 15.41 -11.28
N LEU A 260 3.08 14.31 -10.57
CA LEU A 260 4.33 13.56 -10.65
C LEU A 260 4.27 12.52 -11.78
N PHE A 261 3.15 11.83 -11.92
CA PHE A 261 2.97 10.80 -12.95
C PHE A 261 1.49 10.48 -13.20
N ASP A 262 1.15 10.18 -14.45
CA ASP A 262 -0.17 9.69 -14.87
C ASP A 262 -0.10 8.22 -15.28
N PHE A 263 -0.89 7.36 -14.62
CA PHE A 263 -0.87 5.91 -14.81
C PHE A 263 -2.04 5.39 -15.67
N ASN A 264 -2.88 6.28 -16.20
CA ASN A 264 -4.13 5.90 -16.89
C ASN A 264 -3.86 5.12 -18.17
N ASP A 265 -2.94 5.59 -19.02
CA ASP A 265 -2.70 5.05 -20.36
C ASP A 265 -1.77 3.81 -20.38
N MET A 266 -1.31 3.37 -19.21
CA MET A 266 -0.44 2.21 -19.10
C MET A 266 -1.13 0.92 -19.56
N MET A 267 -0.48 0.23 -20.50
CA MET A 267 -0.91 -1.07 -21.03
C MET A 267 -0.03 -2.20 -20.51
N PHE A 268 -0.60 -3.41 -20.49
CA PHE A 268 0.15 -4.58 -20.03
C PHE A 268 1.35 -4.87 -20.93
N GLU A 269 2.52 -5.00 -20.31
CA GLU A 269 3.76 -5.38 -20.96
C GLU A 269 4.35 -6.62 -20.27
N ALA A 270 4.68 -7.64 -21.07
CA ALA A 270 5.33 -8.84 -20.54
C ALA A 270 6.82 -8.55 -20.31
N ILE A 271 7.15 -8.14 -19.09
CA ILE A 271 8.53 -7.82 -18.68
C ILE A 271 9.07 -8.93 -17.80
N GLU A 272 10.24 -9.46 -18.16
CA GLU A 272 10.99 -10.41 -17.34
C GLU A 272 11.86 -9.65 -16.33
N ALA A 273 11.93 -10.15 -15.09
CA ALA A 273 12.80 -9.56 -14.09
C ALA A 273 14.28 -9.93 -14.38
N PRO A 274 15.25 -9.03 -14.13
CA PRO A 274 16.64 -9.19 -14.56
C PRO A 274 17.49 -10.14 -13.67
N TYR A 275 16.86 -10.88 -12.76
CA TYR A 275 17.47 -11.83 -11.83
C TYR A 275 16.62 -13.09 -11.81
#